data_AF-A0A8T1S5U0-F1
#
_entry.id   AF-A0A8T1S5U0-F1
#
_cell.length_a   1.000
_cell.length_b   1.000
_cell.length_c   1.000
_cell.angle_alpha   90.00
_cell.angle_beta   90.00
_cell.angle_gamma   90.00
#
_symmetry.space_group_name_H-M   'P 1'
#
loop_
_entity.id
_entity.type
_entity.pdbx_description
1 polymer ?
#
loop_
_entity_poly.entity_id
_entity_poly.type
_entity_poly.pdbx_seq_one_letter_code
_entity_poly.pdbx_strand_id
1 'polypeptide(L)'
;WCPLPLTALPCPENSQYQLCGSACPPTCNDFASLAKCRLPCTETCQCKKGYMLDGGQCIPKGRCGCIHKGRLYAPGEYFWGDKMCRQKCQCNLHSRKVTCQLSRCQEGEECRVAHGIQSCYPTRYGTCSALGESHYITFDGLHYDFRGTCIYLLAGLCHKNSSLVKFQVLVQYQRKGSKRSSGTKIVEIQVYGVKLVIIHGKVRVSVQSLQGKCAVTAG
;
A
#
# COMPACT_ATOMS: atom_id res chain seq x y z
N TRP A 1 -31.99 -48.08 -20.43
CA TRP A 1 -30.93 -47.08 -20.66
C TRP A 1 -31.56 -45.76 -20.27
N CYS A 2 -31.28 -45.23 -19.08
CA CYS A 2 -31.85 -43.94 -18.69
C CYS A 2 -31.10 -42.84 -19.45
N PRO A 3 -31.77 -42.00 -20.25
CA PRO A 3 -31.15 -40.79 -20.78
C PRO A 3 -31.12 -39.77 -19.65
N LEU A 4 -29.94 -39.55 -19.06
CA LEU A 4 -29.76 -38.43 -18.14
C LEU A 4 -29.70 -37.13 -18.97
N PRO A 5 -30.44 -36.08 -18.59
CA PRO A 5 -30.27 -34.76 -19.18
C PRO A 5 -28.92 -34.23 -18.71
N LEU A 6 -27.95 -34.15 -19.63
CA LEU A 6 -26.67 -33.49 -19.38
C LEU A 6 -26.93 -31.98 -19.25
N THR A 7 -27.28 -31.52 -18.05
CA THR A 7 -27.12 -30.11 -17.71
C THR A 7 -25.63 -29.81 -17.75
N ALA A 8 -25.19 -29.16 -18.83
CA ALA A 8 -23.80 -28.73 -19.03
C ALA A 8 -23.31 -27.98 -17.79
N LEU A 9 -22.06 -28.22 -17.37
CA LEU A 9 -21.46 -27.52 -16.23
C LEU A 9 -21.69 -26.00 -16.36
N PRO A 10 -22.21 -25.31 -15.33
CA PRO A 10 -22.36 -23.87 -15.36
C PRO A 10 -20.97 -23.22 -15.38
N CYS A 11 -20.59 -22.73 -16.55
CA CYS A 11 -19.28 -22.11 -16.76
C CYS A 11 -19.31 -20.60 -16.45
N PRO A 12 -18.22 -20.04 -15.90
CA PRO A 12 -18.12 -18.61 -15.59
C PRO A 12 -18.17 -17.74 -16.86
N GLU A 13 -18.41 -16.44 -16.66
CA GLU A 13 -18.44 -15.48 -17.77
C GLU A 13 -17.16 -15.53 -18.61
N ASN A 14 -17.30 -15.36 -19.92
CA ASN A 14 -16.20 -15.41 -20.90
C ASN A 14 -15.46 -16.75 -21.00
N SER A 15 -16.07 -17.83 -20.49
CA SER A 15 -15.64 -19.21 -20.71
C SER A 15 -16.69 -20.00 -21.50
N GLN A 16 -16.30 -21.19 -21.95
CA GLN A 16 -17.16 -22.13 -22.67
C GLN A 16 -16.91 -23.55 -22.15
N TYR A 17 -17.99 -24.29 -21.96
CA TYR A 17 -17.92 -25.70 -21.58
C TYR A 17 -17.29 -26.53 -22.71
N GLN A 18 -16.36 -27.42 -22.36
CA GLN A 18 -15.76 -28.39 -23.27
C GLN A 18 -15.60 -29.74 -22.57
N LEU A 19 -16.08 -30.79 -23.23
CA LEU A 19 -15.93 -32.18 -22.76
C LEU A 19 -14.47 -32.66 -22.78
N CYS A 20 -13.67 -32.14 -23.72
CA CYS A 20 -12.24 -32.43 -23.85
C CYS A 20 -11.50 -31.11 -24.08
N GLY A 21 -11.31 -30.33 -23.01
CA GLY A 21 -10.57 -29.07 -22.99
C GLY A 21 -9.13 -29.22 -22.49
N SER A 22 -8.34 -28.16 -22.59
CA SER A 22 -6.95 -28.17 -22.12
C SER A 22 -6.89 -28.25 -20.59
N ALA A 23 -6.12 -29.22 -20.05
CA ALA A 23 -5.79 -29.28 -18.63
C ALA A 23 -4.82 -28.15 -18.19
N CYS A 24 -4.18 -27.47 -19.15
CA CYS A 24 -3.37 -26.27 -18.90
C CYS A 24 -3.97 -25.10 -19.69
N PRO A 25 -5.01 -24.42 -19.17
CA PRO A 25 -5.55 -23.25 -19.82
C PRO A 25 -4.52 -22.11 -19.84
N PRO A 26 -4.58 -21.22 -20.85
CA PRO A 26 -3.67 -20.08 -20.93
C PRO A 26 -3.96 -19.10 -19.78
N THR A 27 -2.89 -18.63 -19.13
CA THR A 27 -2.96 -17.65 -18.04
C THR A 27 -2.19 -16.38 -18.40
N CYS A 28 -2.36 -15.30 -17.64
CA CYS A 28 -1.57 -14.08 -17.85
C CYS A 28 -0.05 -14.30 -17.67
N ASN A 29 0.36 -15.40 -17.04
CA ASN A 29 1.75 -15.84 -17.00
C ASN A 29 2.00 -16.90 -18.08
N ASP A 30 1.91 -16.50 -19.35
CA ASP A 30 1.83 -17.40 -20.52
C ASP A 30 3.02 -18.37 -20.65
N PHE A 31 4.17 -18.05 -20.01
CA PHE A 31 5.33 -18.93 -19.90
C PHE A 31 5.05 -20.21 -19.08
N ALA A 32 4.13 -20.18 -18.11
CA ALA A 32 3.78 -21.34 -17.31
C ALA A 32 2.80 -22.29 -18.03
N SER A 33 1.92 -21.75 -18.88
CA SER A 33 0.88 -22.51 -19.58
C SER A 33 1.33 -23.14 -20.89
N LEU A 34 2.24 -22.51 -21.64
CA LEU A 34 2.62 -22.95 -22.99
C LEU A 34 3.87 -23.85 -23.05
N ALA A 35 4.66 -23.96 -21.97
CA ALA A 35 6.00 -24.53 -22.09
C ALA A 35 6.10 -26.06 -22.22
N LYS A 36 5.02 -26.85 -21.98
CA LYS A 36 4.87 -28.32 -22.29
C LYS A 36 3.67 -28.93 -21.53
N CYS A 37 2.45 -28.48 -21.78
CA CYS A 37 1.31 -29.23 -21.25
C CYS A 37 1.19 -30.57 -21.98
N ARG A 38 1.52 -31.67 -21.30
CA ARG A 38 1.37 -33.05 -21.81
C ARG A 38 0.23 -33.82 -21.13
N LEU A 39 -0.54 -33.13 -20.30
CA LEU A 39 -1.66 -33.74 -19.61
C LEU A 39 -2.77 -34.07 -20.62
N PRO A 40 -3.49 -35.19 -20.42
CA PRO A 40 -4.66 -35.51 -21.24
C PRO A 40 -5.70 -34.39 -21.12
N CYS A 41 -6.56 -34.25 -22.14
CA CYS A 41 -7.66 -33.33 -22.04
C CYS A 41 -8.62 -33.76 -20.91
N THR A 42 -9.30 -32.78 -20.34
CA THR A 42 -10.28 -32.99 -19.29
C THR A 42 -11.55 -32.22 -19.61
N GLU A 43 -12.68 -32.70 -19.09
CA GLU A 43 -13.93 -31.95 -19.06
C GLU A 43 -13.72 -30.68 -18.22
N THR A 44 -13.89 -29.50 -18.83
CA THR A 44 -13.59 -28.20 -18.17
C THR A 44 -14.28 -27.02 -18.84
N CYS A 45 -14.33 -25.89 -18.16
CA CYS A 45 -14.69 -24.59 -18.72
C CYS A 45 -13.44 -23.88 -19.23
N GLN A 46 -13.30 -23.76 -20.55
CA GLN A 46 -12.14 -23.13 -21.17
C GLN A 46 -12.44 -21.68 -21.53
N CYS A 47 -11.51 -20.76 -21.26
CA CYS A 47 -11.68 -19.35 -21.63
C CYS A 47 -11.85 -19.18 -23.14
N LYS A 48 -12.76 -18.29 -23.55
CA LYS A 48 -13.00 -17.95 -24.95
C LYS A 48 -11.73 -17.33 -25.56
N LYS A 49 -11.60 -17.39 -26.89
CA LYS A 49 -10.48 -16.77 -27.62
C LYS A 49 -10.41 -15.27 -27.29
N GLY A 50 -9.23 -14.81 -26.88
CA GLY A 50 -9.01 -13.42 -26.44
C GLY A 50 -9.06 -13.21 -24.92
N TYR A 51 -9.38 -14.26 -24.15
CA TYR A 51 -9.39 -14.25 -22.69
C TYR A 51 -8.29 -15.14 -22.12
N MET A 52 -7.92 -14.88 -20.87
CA MET A 52 -6.88 -15.55 -20.08
C MET A 52 -7.48 -15.93 -18.73
N LEU A 53 -7.12 -17.11 -18.22
CA LEU A 53 -7.52 -17.52 -16.89
C LEU A 53 -6.69 -16.78 -15.84
N ASP A 54 -7.37 -16.09 -14.92
CA ASP A 54 -6.78 -15.41 -13.78
C ASP A 54 -7.72 -15.57 -12.57
N GLY A 55 -7.22 -16.16 -11.47
CA GLY A 55 -8.02 -16.37 -10.26
C GLY A 55 -9.34 -17.16 -10.45
N GLY A 56 -9.42 -18.04 -11.45
CA GLY A 56 -10.64 -18.79 -11.78
C GLY A 56 -11.64 -18.06 -12.67
N GLN A 57 -11.33 -16.83 -13.10
CA GLN A 57 -12.14 -16.05 -14.04
C GLN A 57 -11.41 -15.84 -15.36
N CYS A 58 -12.18 -15.69 -16.44
CA CYS A 58 -11.63 -15.40 -17.76
C CYS A 58 -11.60 -13.88 -17.99
N ILE A 59 -10.41 -13.28 -17.90
CA ILE A 59 -10.21 -11.85 -18.11
C ILE A 59 -9.68 -11.56 -19.53
N PRO A 60 -10.01 -10.42 -20.15
CA PRO A 60 -9.46 -10.06 -21.45
C PRO A 60 -7.92 -10.02 -21.41
N LYS A 61 -7.25 -10.53 -22.45
CA LYS A 61 -5.77 -10.49 -22.57
C LYS A 61 -5.18 -9.09 -22.31
N GLY A 62 -5.90 -8.03 -22.68
CA GLY A 62 -5.48 -6.64 -22.46
C GLY A 62 -5.44 -6.21 -21.00
N ARG A 63 -6.11 -6.94 -20.09
CA ARG A 63 -6.06 -6.69 -18.64
C ARG A 63 -4.95 -7.48 -17.92
N CYS A 64 -4.22 -8.34 -18.64
CA CYS A 64 -3.04 -8.97 -18.08
C CYS A 64 -1.95 -7.92 -17.78
N GLY A 65 -1.18 -8.21 -16.73
CA GLY A 65 -0.01 -7.45 -16.34
C GLY A 65 1.21 -7.60 -17.27
N CYS A 66 2.37 -7.23 -16.77
CA CYS A 66 3.65 -7.31 -17.47
C CYS A 66 4.50 -8.46 -16.92
N ILE A 67 5.31 -9.08 -17.76
CA ILE A 67 6.30 -10.08 -17.33
C ILE A 67 7.68 -9.42 -17.30
N HIS A 68 8.37 -9.50 -16.16
CA HIS A 68 9.76 -9.06 -16.01
C HIS A 68 10.59 -10.15 -15.31
N LYS A 69 11.66 -10.63 -15.97
CA LYS A 69 12.56 -11.67 -15.43
C LYS A 69 11.80 -12.91 -14.90
N GLY A 70 10.76 -13.34 -15.61
CA GLY A 70 9.94 -14.51 -15.26
C GLY A 70 8.89 -14.29 -14.17
N ARG A 71 8.68 -13.05 -13.70
CA ARG A 71 7.64 -12.69 -12.73
C ARG A 71 6.56 -11.83 -13.38
N LEU A 72 5.30 -12.10 -13.02
CA LEU A 72 4.14 -11.32 -13.44
C LEU A 72 3.91 -10.16 -12.46
N TYR A 73 3.71 -8.95 -12.99
CA TYR A 73 3.40 -7.74 -12.24
C TYR A 73 2.08 -7.16 -12.75
N ALA A 74 1.22 -6.70 -11.84
CA ALA A 74 -0.08 -6.16 -12.17
C ALA A 74 0.01 -4.88 -13.02
N PRO A 75 -1.01 -4.58 -13.85
CA PRO A 75 -1.06 -3.32 -14.58
C PRO A 75 -0.92 -2.11 -13.65
N GLY A 76 0.05 -1.23 -13.93
CA GLY A 76 0.32 -0.03 -13.11
C GLY A 76 1.22 -0.26 -11.89
N GLU A 77 1.60 -1.50 -11.60
CA GLU A 77 2.43 -1.83 -10.43
C GLU A 77 3.85 -1.25 -10.54
N TYR A 78 4.35 -0.72 -9.42
CA TYR A 78 5.74 -0.31 -9.25
C TYR A 78 6.52 -1.36 -8.45
N PHE A 79 7.73 -1.68 -8.90
CA PHE A 79 8.59 -2.69 -8.27
C PHE A 79 10.07 -2.38 -8.45
N TRP A 80 10.93 -3.04 -7.68
CA TRP A 80 12.38 -2.94 -7.84
C TRP A 80 12.88 -3.95 -8.89
N GLY A 81 13.61 -3.46 -9.90
CA GLY A 81 14.14 -4.26 -11.02
C GLY A 81 15.39 -5.07 -10.69
N ASP A 82 16.03 -4.77 -9.56
CA ASP A 82 17.23 -5.43 -9.06
C ASP A 82 17.17 -5.65 -7.54
N LYS A 83 18.12 -6.42 -7.00
CA LYS A 83 18.17 -6.78 -5.57
C LYS A 83 18.70 -5.67 -4.65
N MET A 84 19.30 -4.62 -5.20
CA MET A 84 19.98 -3.53 -4.49
C MET A 84 19.20 -2.20 -4.55
N CYS A 85 17.94 -2.25 -5.01
CA CYS A 85 17.08 -1.07 -5.17
C CYS A 85 17.73 0.04 -6.02
N ARG A 86 18.51 -0.34 -7.05
CA ARG A 86 19.17 0.63 -7.96
C ARG A 86 18.31 1.00 -9.17
N GLN A 87 17.22 0.27 -9.38
CA GLN A 87 16.35 0.41 -10.53
C GLN A 87 14.90 0.23 -10.10
N LYS A 88 14.08 1.26 -10.31
CA LYS A 88 12.64 1.22 -10.06
C LYS A 88 11.90 1.07 -11.38
N CYS A 89 11.01 0.09 -11.45
CA CYS A 89 10.28 -0.28 -12.65
C CYS A 89 8.78 -0.09 -12.47
N GLN A 90 8.08 0.13 -13.58
CA GLN A 90 6.64 0.21 -13.64
C GLN A 90 6.12 -0.68 -14.76
N CYS A 91 5.09 -1.47 -14.48
CA CYS A 91 4.29 -2.13 -15.52
C CYS A 91 3.33 -1.12 -16.15
N ASN A 92 3.55 -0.75 -17.40
CA ASN A 92 2.69 0.22 -18.07
C ASN A 92 1.29 -0.37 -18.33
N LEU A 93 0.26 0.36 -17.89
CA LEU A 93 -1.16 -0.05 -17.97
C LEU A 93 -1.64 -0.37 -19.39
N HIS A 94 -1.09 0.30 -20.41
CA HIS A 94 -1.60 0.20 -21.78
C HIS A 94 -0.70 -0.67 -22.67
N SER A 95 0.61 -0.45 -22.61
CA SER A 95 1.56 -1.18 -23.46
C SER A 95 1.92 -2.57 -22.93
N ARG A 96 1.61 -2.87 -21.66
CA ARG A 96 2.06 -4.09 -20.95
C ARG A 96 3.58 -4.30 -21.01
N LYS A 97 4.32 -3.22 -21.25
CA LYS A 97 5.77 -3.19 -21.22
C LYS A 97 6.24 -2.62 -19.89
N VAL A 98 7.38 -3.13 -19.44
CA VAL A 98 8.04 -2.66 -18.23
C VAL A 98 8.94 -1.50 -18.61
N THR A 99 8.79 -0.38 -17.91
CA THR A 99 9.70 0.77 -18.01
C THR A 99 10.43 0.92 -16.70
N CYS A 100 11.75 1.02 -16.75
CA CYS A 100 12.58 1.11 -15.56
C CYS A 100 13.45 2.37 -15.59
N GLN A 101 13.63 2.97 -14.42
CA GLN A 101 14.44 4.15 -14.20
C GLN A 101 15.47 3.89 -13.10
N LEU A 102 16.63 4.53 -13.19
CA LEU A 102 17.62 4.51 -12.12
C LEU A 102 17.03 5.14 -10.86
N SER A 103 17.25 4.49 -9.73
CA SER A 103 16.78 4.94 -8.42
C SER A 103 17.75 4.46 -7.34
N ARG A 104 17.62 4.97 -6.13
CA ARG A 104 18.40 4.51 -4.97
C ARG A 104 17.65 4.83 -3.69
N CYS A 105 17.91 4.05 -2.65
CA CYS A 105 17.46 4.38 -1.30
C CYS A 105 18.06 5.71 -0.85
N GLN A 106 17.32 6.44 -0.01
CA GLN A 106 17.80 7.71 0.53
C GLN A 106 18.89 7.45 1.58
N GLU A 107 19.60 8.51 1.96
CA GLU A 107 20.54 8.43 3.08
C GLU A 107 19.80 8.01 4.35
N GLY A 108 20.39 7.07 5.11
CA GLY A 108 19.77 6.47 6.29
C GLY A 108 18.82 5.30 6.00
N GLU A 109 18.62 4.93 4.73
CA GLU A 109 17.85 3.75 4.33
C GLU A 109 18.73 2.65 3.72
N GLU A 110 18.31 1.40 3.88
CA GLU A 110 18.93 0.24 3.27
C GLU A 110 17.91 -0.55 2.45
N CYS A 111 18.34 -1.04 1.29
CA CYS A 111 17.54 -1.94 0.47
C CYS A 111 17.51 -3.32 1.11
N ARG A 112 16.35 -3.75 1.59
CA ARG A 112 16.16 -5.10 2.14
C ARG A 112 14.77 -5.64 1.83
N VAL A 113 14.57 -6.93 2.10
CA VAL A 113 13.26 -7.57 2.03
C VAL A 113 12.73 -7.72 3.45
N ALA A 114 11.59 -7.11 3.75
CA ALA A 114 10.88 -7.27 5.03
C ALA A 114 9.46 -7.73 4.75
N HIS A 115 8.99 -8.77 5.44
CA HIS A 115 7.67 -9.37 5.24
C HIS A 115 7.36 -9.70 3.75
N GLY A 116 8.37 -10.17 3.01
CA GLY A 116 8.24 -10.50 1.59
C GLY A 116 8.28 -9.30 0.63
N ILE A 117 8.32 -8.06 1.14
CA ILE A 117 8.33 -6.84 0.33
C ILE A 117 9.74 -6.25 0.30
N GLN A 118 10.32 -6.19 -0.90
CA GLN A 118 11.58 -5.48 -1.14
C GLN A 118 11.32 -3.97 -1.17
N SER A 119 12.01 -3.21 -0.31
CA SER A 119 11.92 -1.75 -0.30
C SER A 119 13.16 -1.14 0.34
N CYS A 120 13.22 0.19 0.31
CA CYS A 120 14.12 0.98 1.14
C CYS A 120 13.51 1.10 2.54
N TYR A 121 14.24 0.63 3.55
CA TYR A 121 13.80 0.67 4.95
C TYR A 121 14.82 1.46 5.77
N PRO A 122 14.39 2.22 6.78
CA PRO A 122 15.31 2.96 7.64
C PRO A 122 16.26 2.00 8.37
N THR A 123 17.54 2.37 8.40
CA THR A 123 18.61 1.63 9.10
C THR A 123 18.62 1.89 10.59
N ARG A 124 18.08 3.04 11.02
CA ARG A 124 18.01 3.47 12.41
C ARG A 124 16.67 4.14 12.68
N TYR A 125 16.17 3.92 13.89
CA TYR A 125 15.00 4.62 14.41
C TYR A 125 15.44 5.52 15.55
N GLY A 126 15.00 6.78 15.53
CA GLY A 126 15.14 7.70 16.65
C GLY A 126 13.85 7.71 17.47
N THR A 127 13.95 7.86 18.79
CA THR A 127 12.78 8.05 19.66
C THR A 127 12.86 9.41 20.34
N CYS A 128 11.83 10.23 20.18
CA CYS A 128 11.63 11.44 20.96
C CYS A 128 10.55 11.17 22.02
N SER A 129 10.79 11.61 23.25
CA SER A 129 9.90 11.34 24.39
C SER A 129 9.48 12.62 25.09
N ALA A 130 8.22 12.69 25.51
CA ALA A 130 7.68 13.75 26.34
C ALA A 130 7.17 13.14 27.67
N LEU A 131 7.98 13.20 28.71
CA LEU A 131 7.75 12.56 30.01
C LEU A 131 7.16 13.56 31.02
N GLY A 132 6.26 13.09 31.89
CA GLY A 132 5.68 13.92 32.96
C GLY A 132 5.02 15.19 32.44
N GLU A 133 5.32 16.35 33.05
CA GLU A 133 4.77 17.65 32.64
C GLU A 133 5.76 18.48 31.80
N SER A 134 7.06 18.39 32.07
CA SER A 134 8.07 19.29 31.50
C SER A 134 9.32 18.63 30.92
N HIS A 135 9.46 17.31 31.06
CA HIS A 135 10.70 16.62 30.66
C HIS A 135 10.57 16.13 29.21
N TYR A 136 11.55 16.47 28.38
CA TYR A 136 11.61 16.07 26.98
C TYR A 136 12.98 15.45 26.68
N ILE A 137 12.97 14.41 25.86
CA ILE A 137 14.16 13.76 25.32
C ILE A 137 14.07 13.85 23.80
N THR A 138 15.05 14.45 23.17
CA THR A 138 15.12 14.60 21.71
C THR A 138 15.54 13.29 21.03
N PHE A 139 15.46 13.24 19.69
CA PHE A 139 15.81 12.05 18.91
C PHE A 139 17.28 11.63 19.05
N ASP A 140 18.16 12.58 19.33
CA ASP A 140 19.59 12.42 19.60
C ASP A 140 19.91 12.23 21.11
N GLY A 141 18.88 12.13 21.95
CA GLY A 141 19.02 11.78 23.38
C GLY A 141 19.31 12.95 24.31
N LEU A 142 19.20 14.20 23.85
CA LEU A 142 19.40 15.37 24.70
C LEU A 142 18.18 15.60 25.61
N HIS A 143 18.45 15.97 26.85
CA HIS A 143 17.45 16.20 27.88
C HIS A 143 17.13 17.69 28.03
N TYR A 144 15.84 18.03 28.01
CA TYR A 144 15.36 19.39 28.19
C TYR A 144 14.17 19.46 29.14
N ASP A 145 14.21 20.46 30.02
CA ASP A 145 13.11 20.79 30.91
C ASP A 145 12.44 22.07 30.41
N PHE A 146 11.22 21.91 29.89
CA PHE A 146 10.44 23.00 29.34
C PHE A 146 9.01 23.00 29.87
N ARG A 147 8.61 24.13 30.46
CA ARG A 147 7.23 24.35 30.94
C ARG A 147 6.55 25.41 30.08
N GLY A 148 6.02 24.96 28.95
CA GLY A 148 5.18 25.78 28.10
C GLY A 148 3.70 25.70 28.48
N THR A 149 2.96 26.79 28.29
CA THR A 149 1.49 26.88 28.45
C THR A 149 0.73 26.86 27.12
N CYS A 150 1.43 27.01 26.00
CA CYS A 150 0.85 26.99 24.65
C CYS A 150 0.87 25.57 24.04
N ILE A 151 0.40 25.47 22.79
CA ILE A 151 0.59 24.29 21.94
C ILE A 151 1.96 24.42 21.27
N TYR A 152 2.77 23.35 21.31
CA TYR A 152 4.10 23.33 20.68
C TYR A 152 4.25 22.14 19.75
N LEU A 153 5.05 22.31 18.70
CA LEU A 153 5.43 21.23 17.79
C LEU A 153 6.49 20.36 18.45
N LEU A 154 6.14 19.12 18.76
CA LEU A 154 7.06 18.13 19.32
C LEU A 154 7.88 17.45 18.22
N ALA A 155 7.22 17.05 17.13
CA ALA A 155 7.88 16.41 16.00
C ALA A 155 7.13 16.70 14.69
N GLY A 156 7.85 16.92 13.61
CA GLY A 156 7.29 17.13 12.28
C GLY A 156 8.39 17.33 11.24
N LEU A 157 7.99 17.48 9.98
CA LEU A 157 8.94 17.77 8.90
C LEU A 157 9.35 19.26 8.93
N CYS A 158 10.65 19.54 8.98
CA CYS A 158 11.17 20.91 8.89
C CYS A 158 11.03 21.51 7.47
N HIS A 159 11.11 20.66 6.45
CA HIS A 159 11.04 21.08 5.04
C HIS A 159 9.95 20.36 4.27
N LYS A 160 9.37 21.05 3.28
CA LYS A 160 8.43 20.45 2.34
C LYS A 160 9.22 19.57 1.36
N ASN A 161 9.31 18.28 1.64
CA ASN A 161 9.79 17.28 0.69
C ASN A 161 8.59 16.53 0.12
N SER A 162 8.40 16.55 -1.21
CA SER A 162 7.31 15.84 -1.90
C SER A 162 7.43 14.32 -1.80
N SER A 163 8.61 13.81 -1.46
CA SER A 163 8.90 12.37 -1.31
C SER A 163 8.57 11.85 0.09
N LEU A 164 8.36 12.73 1.06
CA LEU A 164 8.05 12.36 2.45
C LEU A 164 6.59 12.66 2.77
N VAL A 165 5.98 11.76 3.54
CA VAL A 165 4.62 11.96 4.06
C VAL A 165 4.68 13.03 5.13
N LYS A 166 3.91 14.10 4.95
CA LYS A 166 3.78 15.16 5.96
C LYS A 166 3.05 14.64 7.19
N PHE A 167 3.65 14.88 8.34
CA PHE A 167 3.03 14.67 9.63
C PHE A 167 3.47 15.76 10.61
N GLN A 168 2.65 15.97 11.64
CA GLN A 168 3.03 16.77 12.81
C GLN A 168 2.44 16.20 14.08
N VAL A 169 3.20 16.30 15.16
CA VAL A 169 2.83 15.94 16.52
C VAL A 169 2.89 17.20 17.36
N LEU A 170 1.73 17.65 17.82
CA LEU A 170 1.56 18.83 18.64
C LEU A 170 1.26 18.40 20.08
N VAL A 171 1.85 19.10 21.05
CA VAL A 171 1.64 18.83 22.47
C VAL A 171 1.18 20.10 23.17
N GLN A 172 0.18 19.94 24.02
CA GLN A 172 -0.31 20.99 24.91
C GLN A 172 -0.37 20.45 26.34
N TYR A 173 0.15 21.22 27.28
CA TYR A 173 -0.05 20.95 28.70
C TYR A 173 -1.13 21.89 29.25
N GLN A 174 -2.27 21.33 29.65
CA GLN A 174 -3.40 22.08 30.19
C GLN A 174 -3.45 21.93 31.72
N ARG A 175 -3.29 23.03 32.46
CA ARG A 175 -3.46 23.03 33.92
C ARG A 175 -4.95 22.97 34.28
N LYS A 176 -5.32 22.11 35.23
CA LYS A 176 -6.59 22.22 35.96
C LYS A 176 -6.49 23.34 37.02
N GLY A 177 -7.60 24.02 37.28
CA GLY A 177 -7.67 25.18 38.18
C GLY A 177 -7.33 24.92 39.67
N SER A 178 -6.98 26.02 40.34
CA SER A 178 -6.66 26.37 41.76
C SER A 178 -6.13 25.37 42.81
N LYS A 179 -6.04 24.06 42.59
CA LYS A 179 -5.39 23.13 43.56
C LYS A 179 -4.15 22.47 42.96
N ARG A 180 -3.08 22.38 43.77
CA ARG A 180 -1.84 21.65 43.48
C ARG A 180 -2.16 20.16 43.23
N SER A 181 -2.50 19.78 41.99
CA SER A 181 -2.05 18.53 41.35
C SER A 181 -2.77 18.22 40.02
N SER A 182 -1.96 17.87 39.02
CA SER A 182 -2.27 17.21 37.74
C SER A 182 -2.88 18.07 36.64
N GLY A 183 -2.01 18.67 35.83
CA GLY A 183 -2.37 19.09 34.47
C GLY A 183 -2.39 17.91 33.52
N THR A 184 -3.01 18.11 32.36
CA THR A 184 -3.22 17.07 31.34
C THR A 184 -2.37 17.39 30.13
N LYS A 185 -1.55 16.42 29.70
CA LYS A 185 -0.94 16.47 28.36
C LYS A 185 -1.96 16.02 27.32
N ILE A 186 -2.21 16.89 26.36
CA ILE A 186 -3.00 16.63 25.17
C ILE A 186 -2.00 16.46 24.03
N VAL A 187 -2.08 15.33 23.32
CA VAL A 187 -1.24 15.05 22.15
C VAL A 187 -2.12 15.02 20.93
N GLU A 188 -1.80 15.85 19.95
CA GLU A 188 -2.48 15.89 18.66
C GLU A 188 -1.52 15.42 17.55
N ILE A 189 -1.91 14.39 16.82
CA ILE A 189 -1.16 13.83 15.69
C ILE A 189 -1.95 14.11 14.42
N GLN A 190 -1.31 14.70 13.43
CA GLN A 190 -1.89 14.92 12.11
C GLN A 190 -1.08 14.19 11.05
N VAL A 191 -1.70 13.27 10.32
CA VAL A 191 -1.07 12.50 9.25
C VAL A 191 -2.13 12.02 8.25
N TYR A 192 -1.84 12.04 6.95
CA TYR A 192 -2.78 11.64 5.89
C TYR A 192 -4.16 12.33 5.93
N GLY A 193 -4.25 13.58 6.39
CA GLY A 193 -5.54 14.27 6.59
C GLY A 193 -6.37 13.75 7.77
N VAL A 194 -5.82 12.84 8.56
CA VAL A 194 -6.42 12.36 9.81
C VAL A 194 -5.80 13.12 10.97
N LYS A 195 -6.65 13.60 11.88
CA LYS A 195 -6.28 14.22 13.16
C LYS A 195 -6.65 13.28 14.30
N LEU A 196 -5.64 12.81 15.04
CA LEU A 196 -5.79 11.99 16.24
C LEU A 196 -5.51 12.87 17.46
N VAL A 197 -6.39 12.86 18.45
CA VAL A 197 -6.21 13.60 19.70
C VAL A 197 -6.25 12.62 20.86
N ILE A 198 -5.19 12.61 21.67
CA ILE A 198 -5.02 11.72 22.82
C ILE A 198 -5.10 12.56 24.10
N ILE A 199 -6.07 12.23 24.96
CA ILE A 199 -6.31 12.90 26.25
C ILE A 199 -6.53 11.82 27.30
N HIS A 200 -5.68 11.76 28.34
CA HIS A 200 -5.76 10.72 29.39
C HIS A 200 -5.83 9.29 28.84
N GLY A 201 -5.07 9.00 27.78
CA GLY A 201 -5.10 7.69 27.11
C GLY A 201 -6.35 7.42 26.27
N LYS A 202 -7.34 8.32 26.23
CA LYS A 202 -8.47 8.24 25.31
C LYS A 202 -8.11 8.85 23.97
N VAL A 203 -8.28 8.09 22.90
CA VAL A 203 -8.01 8.51 21.53
C VAL A 203 -9.32 9.00 20.87
N ARG A 204 -9.28 10.18 20.27
CA ARG A 204 -10.34 10.71 19.39
C ARG A 204 -9.80 10.83 17.98
N VAL A 205 -10.55 10.35 16.99
CA VAL A 205 -10.16 10.38 15.58
C VAL A 205 -11.10 11.32 14.83
N SER A 206 -10.53 12.30 14.14
CA SER A 206 -11.23 13.18 13.22
C SER A 206 -10.59 13.07 11.85
N VAL A 207 -11.36 12.64 10.85
CA VAL A 207 -10.91 12.67 9.46
C VAL A 207 -11.27 14.04 8.90
N GLN A 208 -10.29 14.80 8.38
CA GLN A 208 -10.62 15.92 7.51
C GLN A 208 -11.23 15.32 6.25
N SER A 209 -12.55 15.20 6.22
CA SER A 209 -13.25 14.94 4.97
C SER A 209 -12.82 16.04 4.03
N LEU A 210 -12.09 15.70 2.97
CA LEU A 210 -12.09 16.50 1.77
C LEU A 210 -13.54 16.47 1.25
N GLN A 211 -14.43 17.24 1.87
CA GLN A 211 -15.62 17.72 1.20
C GLN A 211 -15.10 18.68 0.14
N GLY A 212 -14.71 18.11 -1.01
CA GLY A 212 -14.75 18.81 -2.27
C GLY A 212 -16.18 19.29 -2.46
N LYS A 213 -16.42 20.55 -2.12
CA LYS A 213 -17.45 21.35 -2.76
C LYS A 213 -16.73 22.27 -3.73
N CYS A 214 -16.48 21.76 -4.94
CA CYS A 214 -16.63 22.64 -6.10
C CYS A 214 -18.12 22.96 -6.17
N ALA A 215 -18.50 24.20 -5.87
CA ALA A 215 -19.82 24.73 -6.16
C ALA A 215 -19.64 26.04 -6.91
N VAL A 216 -19.70 25.89 -8.24
CA VAL A 216 -20.35 26.72 -9.26
C VAL A 216 -20.47 28.23 -8.98
N THR A 217 -19.89 29.02 -9.89
CA THR A 217 -20.18 30.43 -10.18
C THR A 217 -21.66 30.66 -10.52
N ALA A 218 -22.28 31.69 -9.93
CA ALA A 218 -23.30 32.54 -10.57
C ALA A 218 -23.57 33.78 -9.71
N GLY A 219 -23.48 34.97 -10.32
CA GLY A 219 -23.76 36.28 -9.72
C GLY A 219 -22.65 37.28 -9.98
#